data_AF-A0A927TEG5-F1
#
_entry.id   AF-A0A927TEG5-F1
#
_cell.length_a   1.000
_cell.length_b   1.000
_cell.length_c   1.000
_cell.angle_alpha   90.00
_cell.angle_beta   90.00
_cell.angle_gamma   90.00
#
_symmetry.space_group_name_H-M   'P 1'
#
loop_
_entity.id
_entity.type
_entity.pdbx_description
1 polymer ?
#
loop_
_entity_poly.entity_id
_entity_poly.type
_entity_poly.pdbx_seq_one_letter_code
_entity_poly.pdbx_strand_id
1 'polypeptide(L)'
;MVQVTGIRRERNLSWIERNRLIKSEVDKMLGVRVKCEVCKHIWYNKDYLTCDAFPEGIPNEISSEKVTHTISYKGDKGIHFEQAN
;
A
#
# COMPACT_ATOMS: atom_id res chain seq x y z
N MET A 1 -24.21 34.17 -22.77
CA MET A 1 -22.76 33.88 -22.88
C MET A 1 -22.36 33.15 -21.60
N VAL A 2 -22.18 31.83 -21.65
CA VAL A 2 -21.78 31.06 -20.46
C VAL A 2 -20.27 30.91 -20.50
N GLN A 3 -19.58 31.60 -19.59
CA GLN A 3 -18.14 31.42 -19.38
C GLN A 3 -17.92 30.06 -18.71
N VAL A 4 -17.36 29.11 -19.45
CA VAL A 4 -16.96 27.81 -18.89
C VAL A 4 -15.58 28.01 -18.24
N THR A 5 -15.58 28.32 -16.95
CA THR A 5 -14.37 28.41 -16.14
C THR A 5 -13.88 27.02 -15.78
N GLY A 6 -12.65 26.67 -16.19
CA GLY A 6 -11.87 25.60 -15.55
C GLY A 6 -11.74 24.30 -16.36
N ILE A 7 -11.07 24.34 -17.51
CA ILE A 7 -10.44 23.12 -18.05
C ILE A 7 -9.22 22.82 -17.16
N ARG A 8 -9.39 21.94 -16.18
CA ARG A 8 -8.29 21.39 -15.38
C ARG A 8 -7.32 20.70 -16.34
N ARG A 9 -6.11 21.24 -16.51
CA ARG A 9 -5.06 20.64 -17.34
C ARG A 9 -4.94 19.14 -17.02
N GLU A 10 -5.30 18.30 -17.98
CA GLU A 10 -5.11 16.86 -17.88
C GLU A 10 -3.60 16.60 -17.74
N ARG A 11 -3.17 15.90 -16.69
CA ARG A 11 -1.79 15.46 -16.58
C ARG A 11 -1.50 14.49 -17.73
N ASN A 12 -0.48 14.77 -18.53
CA ASN A 12 0.06 13.84 -19.52
C ASN A 12 0.79 12.69 -18.82
N LEU A 13 0.01 11.75 -18.26
CA LEU A 13 0.51 10.54 -17.63
C LEU A 13 0.80 9.48 -18.70
N SER A 14 1.91 8.75 -18.52
CA SER A 14 2.22 7.55 -19.31
C SER A 14 1.17 6.47 -19.08
N TRP A 15 1.10 5.49 -20.00
CA TRP A 15 0.19 4.34 -19.87
C TRP A 15 0.40 3.58 -18.55
N ILE A 16 1.67 3.41 -18.14
CA ILE A 16 2.03 2.72 -16.89
C ILE A 16 1.51 3.49 -15.67
N GLU A 17 1.68 4.82 -15.65
CA GLU A 17 1.21 5.65 -14.54
C GLU A 17 -0.31 5.70 -14.45
N ARG A 18 -1.01 5.80 -15.59
CA ARG A 18 -2.49 5.73 -15.62
C ARG A 18 -2.98 4.41 -15.08
N ASN A 19 -2.40 3.30 -15.50
CA ASN A 19 -2.81 1.98 -15.03
C ASN A 19 -2.57 1.80 -13.54
N ARG A 20 -1.48 2.35 -12.99
CA ARG A 20 -1.24 2.34 -11.55
C ARG A 20 -2.32 3.10 -10.79
N LEU A 21 -2.74 4.27 -11.29
CA LEU A 21 -3.81 5.05 -10.67
C LEU A 21 -5.16 4.33 -10.76
N ILE A 22 -5.51 3.78 -11.92
CA ILE A 22 -6.75 3.01 -12.11
C ILE A 22 -6.75 1.81 -11.16
N LYS A 23 -5.64 1.06 -11.06
CA LYS A 23 -5.52 -0.05 -10.10
C LYS A 23 -5.77 0.43 -8.67
N SER A 24 -5.09 1.50 -8.24
CA SER A 24 -5.27 2.04 -6.88
C SER A 24 -6.71 2.47 -6.59
N GLU A 25 -7.43 2.98 -7.59
CA GLU A 25 -8.82 3.39 -7.44
C GLU A 25 -9.77 2.18 -7.37
N VAL A 26 -9.56 1.18 -8.24
CA VAL A 26 -10.31 -0.08 -8.23
C VAL A 26 -10.10 -0.84 -6.92
N ASP A 27 -8.86 -0.92 -6.41
CA ASP A 27 -8.54 -1.59 -5.14
C ASP A 27 -9.30 -0.93 -3.97
N LYS A 28 -9.39 0.41 -3.94
CA LYS A 28 -10.20 1.15 -2.97
C LYS A 28 -11.69 0.86 -3.11
N MET A 29 -12.22 0.86 -4.33
CA MET A 29 -13.64 0.57 -4.61
C MET A 29 -14.04 -0.86 -4.21
N LEU A 30 -13.14 -1.81 -4.40
CA LEU A 30 -13.35 -3.23 -4.07
C LEU A 30 -12.99 -3.59 -2.62
N GLY A 31 -12.48 -2.63 -1.84
CA GLY A 31 -12.05 -2.87 -0.46
C GLY A 31 -10.89 -3.86 -0.34
N VAL A 32 -10.03 -3.93 -1.37
CA VAL A 32 -8.83 -4.77 -1.35
C VAL A 32 -7.87 -4.19 -0.32
N ARG A 33 -7.63 -4.94 0.75
CA ARG A 33 -6.67 -4.59 1.79
C ARG A 33 -5.33 -5.24 1.51
N VAL A 34 -4.24 -4.50 1.73
CA VAL A 34 -2.89 -5.07 1.67
C VAL A 34 -2.68 -6.03 2.84
N LYS A 35 -1.87 -7.08 2.66
CA LYS A 35 -1.63 -8.11 3.68
C LYS A 35 -1.21 -7.55 5.03
N CYS A 36 -0.42 -6.48 5.05
CA CYS A 36 -0.02 -5.84 6.30
C CYS A 36 -1.23 -5.38 7.14
N GLU A 37 -2.30 -4.86 6.52
CA GLU A 37 -3.50 -4.36 7.22
C GLU A 37 -4.33 -5.47 7.87
N VAL A 38 -4.16 -6.72 7.44
CA VAL A 38 -4.85 -7.90 7.97
C VAL A 38 -3.91 -8.84 8.71
N CYS A 39 -2.66 -8.42 8.93
CA CYS A 39 -1.66 -9.21 9.64
C CYS A 39 -1.82 -9.04 11.15
N LYS A 40 -1.70 -10.13 11.90
CA LYS A 40 -1.77 -10.16 13.36
C LYS A 40 -0.67 -9.34 14.06
N HIS A 41 0.46 -9.15 13.38
CA HIS A 41 1.63 -8.45 13.92
C HIS A 41 1.62 -6.93 13.66
N ILE A 42 0.57 -6.41 13.00
CA ILE A 42 0.51 -5.00 12.62
C ILE A 42 0.12 -4.13 13.82
N TRP A 43 0.76 -2.97 13.96
CA TRP A 43 0.41 -1.98 14.97
C TRP A 43 0.82 -0.56 14.52
N TYR A 44 0.31 0.46 15.20
CA TYR A 44 0.62 1.86 14.92
C TYR A 44 1.64 2.40 15.93
N ASN A 45 2.75 2.96 15.44
CA ASN A 45 3.69 3.73 16.24
C ASN A 45 3.49 5.22 16.00
N LYS A 46 2.72 5.87 16.88
CA LYS A 46 2.37 7.31 16.84
C LYS A 46 1.77 7.74 15.48
N ASP A 47 2.63 7.97 14.50
CA ASP A 47 2.31 8.56 13.19
C ASP A 47 2.42 7.57 12.02
N TYR A 48 2.92 6.34 12.23
CA TYR A 48 3.12 5.38 11.14
C TYR A 48 2.74 3.94 11.48
N LEU A 49 2.40 3.18 10.43
CA LEU A 49 2.11 1.76 10.50
C LEU A 49 3.42 0.95 10.55
N THR A 50 3.50 0.00 11.48
CA THR A 50 4.67 -0.85 11.66
C THR A 50 4.25 -2.25 12.16
N CYS A 51 5.21 -3.15 12.36
CA CYS A 51 4.96 -4.50 12.86
C CYS A 51 6.14 -5.03 13.69
N ASP A 52 5.92 -6.16 14.37
CA ASP A 52 6.94 -6.80 15.22
C ASP A 52 8.24 -7.16 14.47
N ALA A 53 8.10 -7.54 13.20
CA ALA A 53 9.22 -7.84 12.31
C ALA A 53 10.06 -6.59 12.03
N PHE A 54 9.42 -5.44 11.81
CA PHE A 54 10.05 -4.19 11.36
C PHE A 54 9.57 -2.96 12.17
N PRO A 55 9.93 -2.85 13.48
CA PRO A 55 9.39 -1.82 14.38
C PRO A 55 9.76 -0.38 13.97
N GLU A 56 10.84 -0.21 13.22
CA GLU A 56 11.29 1.09 12.70
C GLU A 56 10.60 1.49 11.39
N GLY A 57 9.77 0.61 10.82
CA GLY A 57 9.03 0.86 9.60
C GLY A 57 9.09 -0.30 8.62
N ILE A 58 7.96 -0.59 7.97
CA ILE A 58 7.83 -1.70 7.03
C ILE A 58 8.51 -1.33 5.70
N PRO A 59 9.42 -2.17 5.15
CA PRO A 59 10.01 -1.95 3.85
C PRO A 59 8.98 -1.73 2.74
N ASN A 60 9.26 -0.79 1.84
CA ASN A 60 8.34 -0.45 0.74
C ASN A 60 7.98 -1.65 -0.13
N GLU A 61 8.89 -2.59 -0.34
CA GLU A 61 8.66 -3.80 -1.11
C GLU A 61 7.59 -4.70 -0.45
N ILE A 62 7.54 -4.72 0.88
CA ILE A 62 6.55 -5.50 1.63
C ILE A 62 5.23 -4.72 1.72
N SER A 63 5.27 -3.43 2.10
CA SER A 63 4.06 -2.62 2.25
C SER A 63 3.32 -2.35 0.93
N SER A 64 4.05 -2.34 -0.20
CA SER A 64 3.45 -2.27 -1.55
C SER A 64 3.16 -3.64 -2.19
N GLU A 65 3.29 -4.73 -1.41
CA GLU A 65 3.06 -6.12 -1.85
C GLU A 65 3.90 -6.56 -3.07
N LYS A 66 5.05 -5.93 -3.34
CA LYS A 66 6.01 -6.45 -4.31
C LYS A 66 6.62 -7.76 -3.83
N VAL A 67 6.77 -7.90 -2.51
CA VAL A 67 7.22 -9.11 -1.83
C VAL A 67 6.16 -9.50 -0.81
N THR A 68 5.51 -10.63 -1.04
CA THR A 68 4.62 -11.25 -0.05
C THR A 68 5.48 -11.73 1.12
N HIS A 69 5.25 -11.18 2.33
CA HIS A 69 6.02 -11.51 3.53
C HIS A 69 5.64 -12.88 4.14
N THR A 70 5.51 -13.91 3.30
CA THR A 70 5.30 -15.32 3.68
C THR A 70 6.60 -16.13 3.69
N ILE A 71 7.73 -15.48 3.37
CA ILE A 71 9.09 -16.04 3.37
C ILE A 71 10.01 -15.09 4.15
N SER A 72 11.17 -15.58 4.56
CA SER A 72 12.18 -14.76 5.24
C SER A 72 12.62 -13.57 4.40
N TYR A 73 12.65 -12.42 5.06
CA TYR A 73 13.11 -11.15 4.50
C TYR A 73 14.20 -10.57 5.39
N LYS A 74 15.17 -9.88 4.79
CA LYS A 74 16.30 -9.31 5.53
C LYS A 74 15.81 -8.42 6.67
N GLY A 75 16.12 -8.79 7.91
CA GLY A 75 15.80 -8.02 9.11
C GLY A 75 14.42 -8.28 9.71
N ASP A 76 13.67 -9.28 9.23
CA ASP A 76 12.30 -9.58 9.70
C ASP A 76 12.21 -10.31 11.05
N LYS A 77 13.36 -10.59 11.68
CA LYS A 77 13.48 -11.31 12.95
C LYS A 77 12.82 -12.69 12.95
N GLY A 78 12.67 -13.31 11.77
CA GLY A 78 12.01 -14.61 11.62
C GLY A 78 10.50 -14.58 11.76
N ILE A 79 9.86 -13.39 11.74
CA ILE A 79 8.42 -13.23 11.79
C ILE A 79 7.89 -13.12 10.36
N HIS A 80 6.82 -13.87 10.05
CA HIS A 80 6.16 -13.86 8.76
C HIS A 80 4.71 -13.40 8.88
N PHE A 81 4.06 -13.20 7.74
CA PHE A 81 2.64 -12.91 7.66
C PHE A 81 1.81 -14.02 8.35
N GLU A 82 1.01 -13.61 9.32
CA GLU A 82 -0.04 -14.41 9.95
C GLU A 82 -1.33 -13.60 9.87
N GLN A 83 -2.38 -14.18 9.29
CA GLN A 83 -3.67 -13.48 9.18
C GLN A 83 -4.31 -13.35 10.57
N ALA A 84 -4.81 -12.15 10.89
CA ALA A 84 -5.63 -11.96 12.09
C ALA A 84 -6.98 -12.68 11.93
N ASN A 85 -7.33 -13.52 12.90
CA ASN A 85 -8.64 -14.18 12.98
C ASN A 85 -9.76 -13.20 13.34
#